data_AF-A0A954ET59-F1
#
_entry.id   AF-A0A954ET59-F1
#
_cell.length_a   1.000
_cell.length_b   1.000
_cell.length_c   1.000
_cell.angle_alpha   90.00
_cell.angle_beta   90.00
_cell.angle_gamma   90.00
#
_symmetry.space_group_name_H-M   'P 1'
#
loop_
_entity.id
_entity.type
_entity.pdbx_description
1 polymer ?
#
loop_
_entity_poly.entity_id
_entity_poly.type
_entity_poly.pdbx_seq_one_letter_code
_entity_poly.pdbx_strand_id
1 'polypeptide(L)'
;MSVVHAATPGDQLHALFEREWDRTMRESPTWASSLGDRRFNREWPDLSLEAIAQSHELDQAVLEDLHQIDFDQLSPEDKINFRLFERKYQQQVEGYEFGWHLVPLNQRGGIQDEGSTADSLRFETVQDYEDWIARMRAFPIYMDQT
;
A
#
# COMPACT_ATOMS: atom_id res chain seq x y z
N MET A 1 -19.27 -21.63 29.17
CA MET A 1 -17.89 -21.82 28.70
C MET A 1 -17.81 -21.25 27.29
N SER A 2 -17.25 -20.06 27.13
CA SER A 2 -17.00 -19.48 25.80
C SER A 2 -15.84 -20.25 25.18
N VAL A 3 -16.12 -21.02 24.13
CA VAL A 3 -15.06 -21.64 23.34
C VAL A 3 -14.48 -20.53 22.48
N VAL A 4 -13.30 -20.03 22.85
CA VAL A 4 -12.49 -19.20 21.96
C VAL A 4 -12.08 -20.12 20.82
N HIS A 5 -12.74 -20.02 19.66
CA HIS A 5 -12.26 -20.69 18.46
C HIS A 5 -10.92 -20.05 18.10
N ALA A 6 -9.88 -20.87 17.98
CA ALA A 6 -8.63 -20.43 17.37
C ALA A 6 -8.93 -20.02 15.92
N ALA A 7 -8.31 -18.94 15.45
CA ALA A 7 -8.45 -18.47 14.07
C ALA A 7 -8.05 -19.60 13.11
N THR A 8 -8.91 -19.88 12.13
CA THR A 8 -8.60 -20.87 11.09
C THR A 8 -7.52 -20.34 10.15
N PRO A 9 -6.85 -21.20 9.35
CA PRO A 9 -5.90 -20.73 8.33
C PRO A 9 -6.52 -19.73 7.34
N GLY A 10 -7.81 -19.89 7.00
CA GLY A 10 -8.54 -18.92 6.19
C GLY A 10 -8.68 -17.56 6.89
N ASP A 11 -9.06 -17.55 8.17
CA ASP A 11 -9.16 -16.30 8.96
C ASP A 11 -7.81 -15.59 9.04
N GLN A 12 -6.71 -16.34 9.21
CA GLN A 12 -5.35 -15.80 9.22
C GLN A 12 -4.97 -15.17 7.88
N LEU A 13 -5.32 -15.83 6.76
CA LEU A 13 -5.07 -15.34 5.41
C LEU A 13 -5.81 -14.03 5.13
N HIS A 14 -7.10 -13.97 5.48
CA HIS A 14 -7.89 -12.75 5.30
C HIS A 14 -7.41 -11.62 6.21
N ALA A 15 -7.03 -11.92 7.46
CA ALA A 15 -6.44 -10.92 8.35
C ALA A 15 -5.12 -10.36 7.80
N LEU A 16 -4.30 -11.19 7.17
CA LEU A 16 -3.09 -10.73 6.46
C LEU A 16 -3.45 -9.81 5.29
N PHE A 17 -4.46 -10.16 4.49
CA PHE A 17 -4.91 -9.31 3.38
C PHE A 17 -5.44 -7.95 3.85
N GLU A 18 -6.24 -7.92 4.91
CA GLU A 18 -6.77 -6.69 5.50
C GLU A 18 -5.65 -5.79 6.04
N ARG A 19 -4.69 -6.38 6.76
CA ARG A 19 -3.50 -5.66 7.28
C ARG A 19 -2.72 -5.01 6.15
N GLU A 20 -2.45 -5.77 5.09
CA GLU A 20 -1.65 -5.30 3.97
C GLU A 20 -2.40 -4.33 3.05
N TRP A 21 -3.73 -4.47 2.95
CA TRP A 21 -4.57 -3.47 2.32
C TRP A 21 -4.46 -2.12 3.04
N ASP A 22 -4.59 -2.13 4.37
CA ASP A 22 -4.47 -0.92 5.19
C ASP A 22 -3.06 -0.31 5.12
N ARG A 23 -2.01 -1.13 5.09
CA ARG A 23 -0.64 -0.65 4.86
C ARG A 23 -0.51 0.01 3.49
N THR A 24 -1.02 -0.63 2.44
CA THR A 24 -0.97 -0.07 1.07
C THR A 24 -1.68 1.28 1.00
N MET A 25 -2.85 1.43 1.64
CA MET A 25 -3.56 2.72 1.67
C MET A 25 -2.73 3.82 2.35
N ARG A 26 -2.00 3.46 3.41
CA ARG A 26 -1.14 4.40 4.15
C ARG A 26 0.12 4.78 3.36
N GLU A 27 0.79 3.80 2.75
CA GLU A 27 2.02 4.03 1.98
C GLU A 27 1.74 4.69 0.61
N SER A 28 0.53 4.55 0.09
CA SER A 28 0.10 5.15 -1.20
C SER A 28 -1.10 6.10 -1.03
N PRO A 29 -0.94 7.24 -0.34
CA PRO A 29 -2.06 8.12 0.04
C PRO A 29 -2.77 8.77 -1.17
N THR A 30 -2.08 9.00 -2.28
CA THR A 30 -2.69 9.51 -3.52
C THR A 30 -3.60 8.46 -4.17
N TRP A 31 -3.15 7.20 -4.18
CA TRP A 31 -3.97 6.08 -4.65
C TRP A 31 -5.17 5.83 -3.73
N ALA A 32 -4.97 5.87 -2.40
CA ALA A 32 -6.05 5.78 -1.42
C ALA A 32 -7.14 6.83 -1.68
N SER A 33 -6.74 8.10 -1.90
CA SER A 33 -7.68 9.17 -2.27
C SER A 33 -8.43 8.87 -3.57
N SER A 34 -7.76 8.33 -4.59
CA SER A 34 -8.39 7.98 -5.88
C SER A 34 -9.45 6.88 -5.76
N LEU A 35 -9.35 6.02 -4.73
CA LEU A 35 -10.32 4.99 -4.40
C LEU A 35 -11.44 5.50 -3.46
N GLY A 36 -11.36 6.76 -3.04
CA GLY A 36 -12.31 7.37 -2.10
C GLY A 36 -11.99 7.12 -0.62
N ASP A 37 -10.84 6.52 -0.29
CA ASP A 37 -10.34 6.46 1.09
C ASP A 37 -9.75 7.81 1.49
N ARG A 38 -10.40 8.46 2.46
CA ARG A 38 -10.08 9.82 2.90
C ARG A 38 -9.14 9.88 4.09
N ARG A 39 -8.71 8.73 4.64
CA ARG A 39 -7.87 8.66 5.86
C ARG A 39 -6.54 9.39 5.72
N PHE A 40 -6.00 9.48 4.49
CA PHE A 40 -4.65 10.02 4.21
C PHE A 40 -4.67 11.21 3.22
N ASN A 41 -5.81 11.91 3.11
CA ASN A 41 -6.03 12.97 2.12
C ASN A 41 -5.06 14.17 2.19
N ARG A 42 -4.33 14.30 3.30
CA ARG A 42 -3.38 15.38 3.55
C ARG A 42 -1.94 15.02 3.25
N GLU A 43 -1.68 13.76 2.88
CA GLU A 43 -0.34 13.19 2.79
C GLU A 43 0.05 12.94 1.33
N TRP A 44 1.34 13.05 1.05
CA TRP A 44 2.01 12.50 -0.14
C TRP A 44 2.70 11.19 0.26
N PRO A 45 2.99 10.29 -0.69
CA PRO A 45 3.83 9.13 -0.42
C PRO A 45 5.20 9.56 0.15
N ASP A 46 5.74 8.79 1.10
CA ASP A 46 7.12 8.97 1.56
C ASP A 46 8.04 8.15 0.65
N LEU A 47 8.74 8.85 -0.26
CA LEU A 47 9.69 8.25 -1.20
C LEU A 47 11.14 8.35 -0.71
N SER A 48 11.37 8.60 0.58
CA SER A 48 12.72 8.52 1.13
C SER A 48 13.27 7.10 1.00
N LEU A 49 14.58 6.99 0.79
CA LEU A 49 15.26 5.69 0.73
C LEU A 49 15.05 4.85 2.01
N GLU A 50 14.87 5.52 3.16
CA GLU A 50 14.54 4.88 4.43
C GLU A 50 13.14 4.25 4.40
N ALA A 51 12.11 4.99 3.99
CA ALA A 51 10.75 4.46 3.87
C ALA A 51 10.67 3.31 2.85
N ILE A 52 11.37 3.45 1.71
CA ILE A 52 11.43 2.41 0.67
C ILE A 52 12.13 1.14 1.19
N ALA A 53 13.25 1.27 1.91
CA ALA A 53 13.92 0.14 2.52
C ALA A 53 13.06 -0.54 3.59
N GLN A 54 12.37 0.25 4.43
CA GLN A 54 11.46 -0.27 5.43
C GLN A 54 10.28 -1.02 4.79
N SER A 55 9.66 -0.48 3.75
CA SER A 55 8.56 -1.16 3.04
C SER A 55 9.04 -2.49 2.42
N HIS A 56 10.27 -2.52 1.89
CA HIS A 56 10.88 -3.77 1.39
C HIS A 56 11.11 -4.82 2.49
N GLU A 57 11.60 -4.43 3.67
CA GLU A 57 11.73 -5.35 4.82
C GLU A 57 10.37 -5.89 5.26
N LEU A 58 9.34 -5.04 5.27
CA LEU A 58 7.97 -5.44 5.57
C LEU A 58 7.41 -6.41 4.52
N ASP A 59 7.69 -6.20 3.24
CA ASP A 59 7.29 -7.13 2.17
C ASP A 59 7.90 -8.53 2.35
N GLN A 60 9.14 -8.62 2.83
CA GLN A 60 9.76 -9.91 3.17
C GLN A 60 9.05 -10.56 4.35
N ALA A 61 8.79 -9.81 5.42
CA ALA A 61 8.06 -10.30 6.60
C ALA A 61 6.65 -10.77 6.24
N VAL A 62 5.99 -10.15 5.26
CA VAL A 62 4.68 -10.60 4.77
C VAL A 62 4.74 -11.97 4.12
N LEU A 63 5.80 -12.28 3.35
CA LEU A 63 6.01 -13.62 2.80
C LEU A 63 6.24 -14.65 3.92
N GLU A 64 7.04 -14.28 4.92
CA GLU A 64 7.28 -15.14 6.09
C GLU A 64 5.97 -15.46 6.84
N ASP A 65 5.15 -14.44 7.10
CA ASP A 65 3.82 -14.56 7.73
C ASP A 65 2.89 -15.44 6.88
N LEU A 66 2.84 -15.20 5.57
CA LEU A 66 2.02 -15.96 4.63
C LEU A 66 2.40 -17.45 4.65
N HIS A 67 3.69 -17.78 4.71
CA HIS A 67 4.20 -19.15 4.74
C HIS A 67 3.96 -19.88 6.07
N GLN A 68 3.56 -19.18 7.14
CA GLN A 68 3.10 -19.83 8.37
C GLN A 68 1.66 -20.36 8.27
N ILE A 69 0.89 -19.91 7.28
CA ILE A 69 -0.50 -20.33 7.10
C ILE A 69 -0.53 -21.74 6.48
N ASP A 70 -1.26 -22.65 7.11
CA ASP A 70 -1.40 -24.03 6.60
C ASP A 70 -2.21 -24.04 5.28
N PHE A 71 -1.47 -24.07 4.18
CA PHE A 71 -2.02 -24.06 2.83
C PHE A 71 -3.00 -25.20 2.58
N ASP A 72 -2.76 -26.40 3.12
CA ASP A 72 -3.58 -27.57 2.79
C ASP A 72 -4.98 -27.49 3.38
N GLN A 73 -5.14 -26.78 4.50
CA GLN A 73 -6.40 -26.51 5.18
C GLN A 73 -7.20 -25.34 4.59
N LEU A 74 -6.67 -24.62 3.60
CA LEU A 74 -7.39 -23.54 2.92
C LEU A 74 -8.50 -24.07 2.00
N SER A 75 -9.53 -23.25 1.80
CA SER A 75 -10.55 -23.50 0.79
C SER A 75 -9.95 -23.46 -0.62
N PRO A 76 -10.58 -24.07 -1.65
CA PRO A 76 -10.09 -23.98 -3.02
C PRO A 76 -9.93 -22.54 -3.54
N GLU A 77 -10.80 -21.62 -3.11
CA GLU A 77 -10.73 -20.20 -3.45
C GLU A 77 -9.55 -19.52 -2.74
N ASP A 78 -9.38 -19.78 -1.44
CA ASP A 78 -8.28 -19.22 -0.67
C ASP A 78 -6.91 -19.71 -1.14
N LYS A 79 -6.82 -20.95 -1.63
CA LYS A 79 -5.60 -21.47 -2.28
C LYS A 79 -5.21 -20.65 -3.51
N ILE A 80 -6.19 -20.13 -4.26
CA ILE A 80 -5.92 -19.26 -5.40
C ILE A 80 -5.48 -17.89 -4.90
N ASN A 81 -6.22 -17.30 -3.94
CA ASN A 81 -5.89 -16.00 -3.37
C ASN A 81 -4.50 -15.97 -2.73
N PHE A 82 -4.15 -17.01 -1.97
CA PHE A 82 -2.83 -17.24 -1.39
C PHE A 82 -1.74 -17.14 -2.46
N ARG A 83 -1.88 -17.90 -3.56
CA ARG A 83 -0.86 -17.94 -4.63
C ARG A 83 -0.74 -16.62 -5.37
N LEU A 84 -1.85 -15.91 -5.59
CA LEU A 84 -1.83 -14.59 -6.21
C LEU A 84 -1.13 -13.57 -5.31
N PHE A 85 -1.40 -13.63 -4.02
CA PHE A 85 -0.79 -12.76 -3.03
C PHE A 85 0.70 -13.06 -2.86
N GLU A 86 1.07 -14.33 -2.71
CA GLU A 86 2.46 -14.78 -2.69
C GLU A 86 3.23 -14.26 -3.91
N ARG A 87 2.68 -14.48 -5.11
CA ARG A 87 3.29 -14.03 -6.36
C ARG A 87 3.42 -12.50 -6.44
N LYS A 88 2.48 -11.74 -5.87
CA LYS A 88 2.56 -10.27 -5.79
C LYS A 88 3.77 -9.88 -4.93
N TYR A 89 3.89 -10.42 -3.73
CA TYR A 89 4.96 -10.06 -2.80
C TYR A 89 6.33 -10.56 -3.23
N GLN A 90 6.43 -11.76 -3.82
CA GLN A 90 7.67 -12.24 -4.43
C GLN A 90 8.17 -11.26 -5.50
N GLN A 91 7.29 -10.79 -6.39
CA GLN A 91 7.66 -9.79 -7.39
C GLN A 91 8.08 -8.44 -6.79
N GLN A 92 7.50 -8.01 -5.66
CA GLN A 92 7.91 -6.78 -4.99
C GLN A 92 9.30 -6.93 -4.36
N VAL A 93 9.54 -8.05 -3.65
CA VAL A 93 10.83 -8.37 -3.01
C VAL A 93 11.93 -8.54 -4.04
N GLU A 94 11.73 -9.36 -5.08
CA GLU A 94 12.68 -9.54 -6.18
C GLU A 94 12.86 -8.22 -6.94
N GLY A 95 11.78 -7.47 -7.15
CA GLY A 95 11.78 -6.19 -7.85
C GLY A 95 12.72 -5.13 -7.26
N TYR A 96 12.93 -5.17 -5.94
CA TYR A 96 13.76 -4.22 -5.21
C TYR A 96 15.21 -4.19 -5.71
N GLU A 97 15.77 -5.33 -6.07
CA GLU A 97 17.18 -5.45 -6.50
C GLU A 97 17.46 -4.72 -7.82
N PHE A 98 16.44 -4.53 -8.65
CA PHE A 98 16.56 -3.83 -9.93
C PHE A 98 16.63 -2.29 -9.78
N GLY A 99 16.40 -1.75 -8.58
CA GLY A 99 16.62 -0.34 -8.28
C GLY A 99 15.67 0.64 -8.97
N TRP A 100 14.47 0.20 -9.37
CA TRP A 100 13.49 1.08 -10.03
C TRP A 100 13.06 2.28 -9.17
N HIS A 101 13.15 2.15 -7.84
CA HIS A 101 12.91 3.26 -6.90
C HIS A 101 13.93 4.40 -7.02
N LEU A 102 15.07 4.19 -7.70
CA LEU A 102 16.06 5.23 -8.03
C LEU A 102 15.75 5.96 -9.35
N VAL A 103 14.65 5.60 -10.01
CA VAL A 103 14.18 6.22 -11.25
C VAL A 103 12.76 6.77 -11.01
N PRO A 104 12.63 7.83 -10.19
CA PRO A 104 11.33 8.30 -9.69
C PRO A 104 10.47 9.01 -10.76
N LEU A 105 11.04 9.28 -11.94
CA LEU A 105 10.37 9.92 -13.06
C LEU A 105 10.67 9.20 -14.37
N ASN A 106 9.65 9.07 -15.22
CA ASN A 106 9.76 8.58 -16.59
C ASN A 106 8.64 9.18 -17.46
N GLN A 107 8.53 8.77 -18.73
CA GLN A 107 7.55 9.31 -19.67
C GLN A 107 6.08 8.98 -19.37
N ARG A 108 5.80 8.10 -18.39
CA ARG A 108 4.46 7.65 -18.02
C ARG A 108 4.02 8.07 -16.61
N GLY A 109 4.94 8.60 -15.80
CA GLY A 109 4.67 8.83 -14.38
C GLY A 109 5.83 9.51 -13.67
N GLY A 110 5.52 10.11 -12.53
CA GLY A 110 6.47 10.83 -11.69
C GLY A 110 5.87 12.13 -11.17
N ILE A 111 6.69 12.91 -10.47
CA ILE A 111 6.29 14.16 -9.83
C ILE A 111 5.66 15.17 -10.80
N GLN A 112 5.98 15.09 -12.10
CA GLN A 112 5.42 15.96 -13.13
C GLN A 112 3.91 15.75 -13.37
N ASP A 113 3.37 14.57 -13.03
CA ASP A 113 1.98 14.21 -13.27
C ASP A 113 1.09 14.50 -12.05
N GLU A 114 1.66 14.80 -10.89
CA GLU A 114 0.94 14.91 -9.62
C GLU A 114 -0.07 16.06 -9.55
N GLY A 115 0.01 17.01 -10.48
CA GLY A 115 -1.03 18.01 -10.67
C GLY A 115 -2.40 17.40 -11.02
N SER A 116 -2.43 16.25 -11.70
CA SER A 116 -3.68 15.56 -12.04
C SER A 116 -4.34 14.88 -10.84
N THR A 117 -3.65 14.76 -9.70
CA THR A 117 -4.24 14.20 -8.48
C THR A 117 -5.53 14.95 -8.12
N ALA A 118 -5.54 16.28 -8.25
CA ALA A 118 -6.73 17.11 -8.00
C ALA A 118 -7.94 16.73 -8.86
N ASP A 119 -7.73 16.25 -10.09
CA ASP A 119 -8.82 15.87 -11.00
C ASP A 119 -9.58 14.63 -10.52
N SER A 120 -8.94 13.81 -9.67
CA SER A 120 -9.55 12.61 -9.08
C SER A 120 -10.18 12.84 -7.70
N LEU A 121 -9.98 14.03 -7.11
CA LEU A 121 -10.47 14.36 -5.78
C LEU A 121 -11.87 14.99 -5.83
N ARG A 122 -12.62 14.77 -4.75
CA ARG A 122 -13.87 15.48 -4.50
C ARG A 122 -13.58 16.85 -3.87
N PHE A 123 -14.32 17.88 -4.28
CA PHE A 123 -14.23 19.25 -3.74
C PHE A 123 -15.62 19.83 -3.39
N GLU A 124 -16.35 19.15 -2.49
CA GLU A 124 -17.75 19.49 -2.16
C GLU A 124 -17.91 20.19 -0.81
N THR A 125 -17.01 19.92 0.12
CA THR A 125 -17.07 20.42 1.51
C THR A 125 -15.85 21.27 1.82
N VAL A 126 -15.96 22.17 2.81
CA VAL A 126 -14.81 22.97 3.29
C VAL A 126 -13.61 22.07 3.64
N GLN A 127 -13.87 20.94 4.29
CA GLN A 127 -12.85 19.94 4.62
C GLN A 127 -12.07 19.44 3.40
N ASP A 128 -12.73 19.24 2.26
CA ASP A 128 -12.07 18.76 1.03
C ASP A 128 -11.02 19.77 0.53
N TYR A 129 -11.34 21.06 0.60
CA TYR A 129 -10.40 22.13 0.25
C TYR A 129 -9.28 22.25 1.30
N GLU A 130 -9.59 22.13 2.59
CA GLU A 130 -8.59 22.16 3.66
C GLU A 130 -7.59 21.00 3.55
N ASP A 131 -8.08 19.81 3.21
CA ASP A 131 -7.25 18.62 3.00
C ASP A 131 -6.29 18.82 1.82
N TRP A 132 -6.81 19.33 0.69
CA TRP A 132 -5.98 19.61 -0.48
C TRP A 132 -4.93 20.70 -0.22
N ILE A 133 -5.31 21.78 0.49
CA ILE A 133 -4.35 22.82 0.89
C ILE A 133 -3.26 22.24 1.79
N ALA A 134 -3.62 21.36 2.73
CA ALA A 134 -2.64 20.71 3.61
C ALA A 134 -1.68 19.81 2.80
N ARG A 135 -2.21 18.99 1.88
CA ARG A 135 -1.41 18.16 0.98
C ARG A 135 -0.45 19.02 0.14
N MET A 136 -0.94 20.10 -0.48
CA MET A 136 -0.09 21.00 -1.28
C MET A 136 1.00 21.68 -0.46
N ARG A 137 0.79 21.97 0.83
CA ARG A 137 1.84 22.49 1.72
C ARG A 137 2.95 21.48 1.98
N ALA A 138 2.65 20.17 1.96
CA ALA A 138 3.62 19.10 2.12
C ALA A 138 4.34 18.73 0.80
N PHE A 139 3.87 19.23 -0.35
CA PHE A 139 4.42 18.89 -1.66
C PHE A 139 5.94 19.14 -1.82
N PRO A 140 6.54 20.21 -1.26
CA PRO A 140 8.00 20.39 -1.36
C PRO A 140 8.81 19.22 -0.78
N ILE A 141 8.33 18.58 0.29
CA ILE A 141 9.00 17.41 0.88
C ILE A 141 8.96 16.23 -0.10
N TYR A 142 7.81 15.98 -0.70
CA TYR A 142 7.63 14.93 -1.70
C TYR A 142 8.52 15.16 -2.93
N MET A 143 8.57 16.41 -3.42
CA MET A 143 9.46 16.82 -4.52
C MET A 143 10.94 16.58 -4.20
N ASP A 144 11.39 16.88 -2.97
CA ASP A 144 12.79 16.64 -2.56
C ASP A 144 13.15 15.14 -2.49
N GLN A 145 12.15 14.26 -2.42
CA GLN A 145 12.29 12.80 -2.43
C GLN A 145 12.18 12.18 -3.85
N THR A 146 11.90 12.99 -4.89
CA THR A 146 11.72 12.53 -6.28
C THR A 146 12.92 12.87 -7.19
#